data_AF-A0A552EDL7-F1
#
_entry.id   AF-A0A552EDL7-F1
#
_cell.length_a   1.000
_cell.length_b   1.000
_cell.length_c   1.000
_cell.angle_alpha   90.00
_cell.angle_beta   90.00
_cell.angle_gamma   90.00
#
_symmetry.space_group_name_H-M   'P 1'
#
loop_
_entity.id
_entity.type
_entity.pdbx_description
1 polymer ?
#
loop_
_entity_poly.entity_id
_entity_poly.type
_entity_poly.pdbx_seq_one_letter_code
_entity_poly.pdbx_strand_id
1 'polypeptide(L)' 'MKEVNPSYLTPEEQALSLEQRLAFLKLPLIECRRILEGQAESMLDHYQQDSEWQQLMSGDIISY' A
#
# COMPACT_ATOMS: atom_id res chain seq x y z
N MET A 1 -4.40 -14.37 -19.23
CA MET A 1 -4.30 -14.39 -17.76
C MET A 1 -4.89 -13.08 -17.29
N LYS A 2 -5.96 -13.11 -16.48
CA LYS A 2 -6.64 -11.89 -16.04
C LYS A 2 -5.80 -11.33 -14.89
N GLU A 3 -5.12 -10.21 -15.11
CA GLU A 3 -4.38 -9.48 -14.09
C GLU A 3 -5.32 -9.30 -12.87
N VAL A 4 -4.98 -9.93 -11.75
CA VAL A 4 -5.72 -9.75 -10.50
C VAL A 4 -5.41 -8.33 -10.03
N ASN A 5 -6.40 -7.44 -10.12
CA ASN A 5 -6.31 -6.13 -9.50
C ASN A 5 -6.28 -6.36 -7.96
N PRO A 6 -5.17 -6.03 -7.28
CA PRO A 6 -5.00 -6.31 -5.86
C PRO A 6 -5.97 -5.52 -4.98
N SER A 7 -6.64 -4.50 -5.54
CA SER A 7 -7.62 -3.67 -4.83
C SER A 7 -8.88 -4.42 -4.37
N TYR A 8 -9.09 -5.68 -4.80
CA TYR A 8 -10.21 -6.52 -4.38
C TYR A 8 -9.87 -7.54 -3.29
N LEU A 9 -8.60 -7.59 -2.86
CA LEU A 9 -8.14 -8.55 -1.86
C LEU A 9 -8.44 -8.04 -0.45
N THR A 10 -8.84 -8.92 0.44
CA THR A 10 -8.96 -8.59 1.87
C THR A 10 -7.59 -8.23 2.46
N PRO A 11 -7.50 -7.46 3.56
CA PRO A 11 -6.22 -7.10 4.18
C PRO A 11 -5.32 -8.30 4.51
N GLU A 12 -5.93 -9.46 4.79
CA GLU A 12 -5.23 -10.72 5.04
C GLU A 12 -4.65 -11.34 3.77
N GLU A 13 -5.35 -11.20 2.63
CA GLU A 13 -4.87 -11.66 1.32
C GLU A 13 -3.81 -10.72 0.71
N GLN A 14 -3.79 -9.45 1.14
CA GLN A 14 -2.73 -8.48 0.81
C GLN A 14 -1.55 -8.54 1.79
N ALA A 15 -1.68 -9.26 2.90
CA ALA A 15 -0.65 -9.29 3.94
C ALA A 15 0.59 -10.07 3.48
N LEU A 16 1.68 -9.34 3.20
CA LEU A 16 2.98 -9.94 2.96
C LEU A 16 3.41 -10.82 4.15
N SER A 17 3.96 -12.00 3.86
CA SER A 17 4.56 -12.86 4.88
C SER A 17 5.74 -12.16 5.56
N LEU A 18 6.11 -12.59 6.76
CA LEU A 18 7.26 -12.04 7.48
C LEU A 18 8.55 -12.18 6.66
N GLU A 19 8.72 -13.30 5.95
CA GLU A 19 9.87 -13.52 5.07
C GLU A 19 9.91 -12.53 3.91
N GLN A 20 8.77 -12.27 3.26
CA GLN A 20 8.68 -11.29 2.17
C GLN A 20 9.00 -9.87 2.65
N ARG A 21 8.51 -9.48 3.84
CA ARG A 21 8.81 -8.18 4.45
C ARG A 21 10.30 -8.03 4.75
N LEU A 22 10.93 -9.08 5.29
CA LEU A 22 12.37 -9.09 5.56
C LEU A 22 13.20 -9.07 4.27
N ALA A 23 12.76 -9.76 3.23
CA ALA A 23 13.42 -9.74 1.93
C ALA A 23 13.41 -8.34 1.32
N PHE A 24 12.28 -7.62 1.40
CA PHE A 24 12.16 -6.24 0.97
C PHE A 24 13.17 -5.31 1.70
N LEU A 25 13.27 -5.41 3.02
CA LEU A 25 14.19 -4.57 3.82
C LEU A 25 15.67 -4.82 3.52
N LYS A 26 16.02 -5.94 2.88
CA LYS A 26 17.39 -6.25 2.45
C LYS A 26 17.73 -5.70 1.08
N LEU A 27 16.77 -5.16 0.34
CA LEU A 27 17.00 -4.60 -0.97
C LEU A 27 17.80 -3.29 -0.88
N PRO A 28 18.59 -2.95 -1.91
CA PRO A 28 19.16 -1.61 -2.04
C PRO A 28 18.06 -0.55 -2.05
N LEU A 29 18.36 0.63 -1.50
CA LEU A 29 17.40 1.75 -1.40
C LEU A 29 16.73 2.11 -2.73
N ILE A 30 17.45 1.96 -3.86
CA ILE A 30 16.90 2.25 -5.18
C ILE A 30 15.79 1.26 -5.58
N GLU A 31 15.91 -0.01 -5.22
CA GLU A 31 14.91 -1.04 -5.51
C GLU A 31 13.72 -0.90 -4.56
N CYS A 32 13.97 -0.61 -3.27
CA CYS A 32 12.89 -0.25 -2.34
C CYS A 32 12.07 0.92 -2.88
N ARG A 33 12.73 1.97 -3.39
CA ARG A 33 12.04 3.13 -3.96
C ARG A 33 11.13 2.73 -5.12
N ARG A 34 11.63 1.96 -6.09
CA ARG A 34 10.85 1.54 -7.26
C ARG A 34 9.59 0.76 -6.88
N ILE A 35 9.72 -0.15 -5.91
CA ILE A 35 8.60 -0.96 -5.42
C ILE A 35 7.56 -0.07 -4.73
N LEU A 36 8.01 0.83 -3.85
CA LEU A 36 7.11 1.74 -3.13
C LEU A 36 6.44 2.76 -4.05
N GLU A 37 7.12 3.21 -5.10
CA GLU A 37 6.57 4.13 -6.11
C GLU A 37 5.41 3.47 -6.86
N GLY A 38 5.58 2.23 -7.34
CA GLY A 38 4.49 1.50 -8.00
C GLY A 38 3.31 1.21 -7.05
N GLN A 39 3.58 0.96 -5.77
CA GLN A 39 2.52 0.81 -4.76
C GLN A 39 1.77 2.13 -4.55
N ALA A 40 2.47 3.26 -4.42
CA ALA A 40 1.85 4.57 -4.25
C ALA A 40 0.98 4.96 -5.45
N GLU A 41 1.44 4.69 -6.68
CA GLU A 41 0.65 4.91 -7.90
C GLU A 41 -0.66 4.10 -7.88
N SER A 42 -0.62 2.84 -7.44
CA SER A 42 -1.82 1.99 -7.37
C SER A 42 -2.86 2.47 -6.34
N MET A 43 -2.43 3.24 -5.34
CA MET A 43 -3.29 3.80 -4.30
C MET A 43 -3.81 5.20 -4.65
N LEU A 44 -3.27 5.83 -5.70
CA LEU A 44 -3.56 7.23 -6.05
C LEU A 44 -5.07 7.45 -6.26
N ASP A 45 -5.73 6.59 -7.03
CA ASP A 45 -7.14 6.73 -7.35
C ASP A 45 -8.02 6.73 -6.09
N HIS A 46 -7.68 5.86 -5.12
CA HIS A 46 -8.40 5.76 -3.86
C HIS A 46 -8.31 7.07 -3.05
N TYR A 47 -7.11 7.61 -2.91
CA TYR A 47 -6.88 8.86 -2.17
C TYR A 47 -7.27 10.14 -2.95
N GLN A 48 -7.44 10.08 -4.26
CA GLN A 48 -7.99 11.18 -5.04
C GLN A 48 -9.52 11.27 -4.93
N GLN A 49 -10.19 10.12 -4.86
CA GLN A 49 -11.65 10.07 -4.79
C GLN A 49 -12.18 10.32 -3.37
N ASP A 50 -11.51 9.76 -2.37
CA ASP A 50 -11.82 10.02 -0.96
C ASP A 50 -10.86 11.08 -0.44
N SER A 51 -11.38 12.24 -0.03
CA SER A 51 -10.58 13.34 0.53
C SER A 51 -10.75 13.49 2.04
N GLU A 52 -11.49 12.59 2.71
CA GLU A 52 -11.68 12.67 4.16
C GLU A 52 -10.34 12.54 4.90
N TRP A 53 -9.40 11.80 4.33
CA TRP A 53 -8.04 11.69 4.86
C TRP A 53 -7.31 13.03 4.96
N GLN A 54 -7.65 14.03 4.15
CA GLN A 54 -7.02 15.36 4.19
C GLN A 54 -7.46 16.17 5.42
N GLN A 55 -8.60 15.82 6.02
CA GLN A 55 -9.16 16.50 7.17
C GLN A 55 -8.71 15.90 8.50
N LEU A 56 -8.04 14.73 8.46
CA LEU A 56 -7.53 14.07 9.65
C LEU A 56 -6.48 14.95 10.34
N MET A 57 -6.72 15.24 11.61
CA MET A 57 -5.75 15.90 12.46
C MET A 57 -4.78 14.87 13.03
N SER A 58 -3.58 15.34 13.38
CA SER A 58 -2.59 14.48 14.03
C SER A 58 -3.15 13.96 15.36
N GLY A 59 -3.53 12.68 15.41
CA GLY A 59 -4.13 12.02 16.58
C GLY A 59 -5.48 11.36 16.32
N ASP A 60 -6.09 11.58 15.14
CA ASP A 60 -7.34 10.91 14.77
C ASP A 60 -7.09 9.42 14.47
N ILE A 61 -7.94 8.55 15.03
CA ILE A 61 -7.92 7.11 14.79
C ILE A 61 -9.04 6.78 13.83
N ILE A 62 -8.70 6.25 12.66
CA ILE A 62 -9.70 5.75 11.70
C ILE A 62 -9.97 4.27 12.01
N SER A 63 -11.24 3.93 12.19
CA SER A 63 -11.70 2.54 12.18
C SER A 63 -12.12 2.15 10.76
N TYR A 64 -11.56 1.06 10.25
CA TYR A 64 -11.94 0.43 8.98
C TYR A 64 -13.04 -0.61 9.19
#